data_AF-A0A2M7TBJ7-F1
#
_entry.id   AF-A0A2M7TBJ7-F1
#
_cell.length_a   1.000
_cell.length_b   1.000
_cell.length_c   1.000
_cell.angle_alpha   90.00
_cell.angle_beta   90.00
_cell.angle_gamma   90.00
#
_symmetry.space_group_name_H-M   'P 1'
#
loop_
_entity.id
_entity.type
_entity.pdbx_description
1 polymer ?
#
loop_
_entity_poly.entity_id
_entity_poly.type
_entity_poly.pdbx_seq_one_letter_code
_entity_poly.pdbx_strand_id
1 'polypeptide(L)'
;MSKKLEKIIKNFNCKTKALALEILDSPIKWDLLNFYQTNPFSIHTAQGLANIIGRSPDQVFIEAEELASASVLKRISRNGDKSSIYSYEPAAKVASLIKILFELHNEEHDLLDKLEQLIKDSQNR
;
A
#
# COMPACT_ATOMS: atom_id res chain seq x y z
N MET A 1 -5.38 -11.68 15.70
CA MET A 1 -5.67 -12.12 14.33
C MET A 1 -7.11 -12.59 14.18
N SER A 2 -7.88 -11.93 13.31
CA SER A 2 -9.28 -12.29 13.01
C SER A 2 -9.39 -13.67 12.32
N LYS A 3 -10.36 -14.52 12.71
CA LYS A 3 -10.66 -15.80 12.01
C LYS A 3 -10.89 -15.64 10.50
N LYS A 4 -11.30 -14.43 10.08
CA LYS A 4 -11.47 -14.06 8.67
C LYS A 4 -10.12 -13.93 7.95
N LEU A 5 -9.11 -13.34 8.61
CA LEU A 5 -7.75 -13.18 8.09
C LEU A 5 -7.09 -14.55 7.87
N GLU A 6 -7.16 -15.44 8.87
CA GLU A 6 -6.59 -16.79 8.77
C GLU A 6 -7.15 -17.57 7.58
N LYS A 7 -8.46 -17.47 7.33
CA LYS A 7 -9.11 -18.14 6.19
C LYS A 7 -8.62 -17.58 4.85
N ILE A 8 -8.37 -16.27 4.76
CA ILE A 8 -7.91 -15.66 3.51
C ILE A 8 -6.43 -15.99 3.26
N ILE A 9 -5.59 -15.91 4.30
CA ILE A 9 -4.16 -16.28 4.22
C ILE A 9 -4.01 -17.75 3.78
N LYS A 10 -4.83 -18.67 4.32
CA LYS A 10 -4.83 -20.08 3.90
C LYS A 10 -5.16 -20.30 2.42
N ASN A 11 -5.84 -19.34 1.79
CA ASN A 11 -6.19 -19.41 0.37
C ASN A 11 -5.15 -18.73 -0.56
N PHE A 12 -4.05 -18.21 -0.02
CA PHE A 12 -3.00 -17.59 -0.83
C PHE A 12 -2.22 -18.63 -1.62
N ASN A 13 -2.34 -18.57 -2.95
CA ASN A 13 -1.49 -19.31 -3.86
C ASN A 13 -0.12 -18.61 -4.04
N CYS A 14 0.81 -19.26 -4.74
CA CYS A 14 2.15 -18.71 -4.98
C CYS A 14 2.14 -17.34 -5.67
N LYS A 15 1.20 -17.07 -6.58
CA LYS A 15 1.10 -15.78 -7.27
C LYS A 15 0.68 -14.66 -6.31
N THR A 16 -0.27 -14.92 -5.42
CA THR A 16 -0.71 -13.94 -4.41
C THR A 16 0.41 -13.63 -3.42
N LYS A 17 1.21 -14.63 -3.03
CA LYS A 17 2.38 -14.42 -2.17
C LYS A 17 3.46 -13.60 -2.85
N ALA A 18 3.76 -13.90 -4.12
CA ALA A 18 4.74 -13.13 -4.89
C ALA A 18 4.33 -11.65 -5.02
N LEU A 19 3.05 -11.40 -5.36
CA LEU A 19 2.51 -10.04 -5.42
C LEU A 19 2.57 -9.33 -4.06
N ALA A 20 2.29 -10.03 -2.96
CA ALA A 20 2.41 -9.45 -1.63
C ALA A 20 3.85 -9.00 -1.35
N LEU A 21 4.84 -9.84 -1.66
CA LEU A 21 6.26 -9.51 -1.49
C LEU A 21 6.67 -8.31 -2.36
N GLU A 22 6.20 -8.25 -3.60
CA GLU A 22 6.43 -7.13 -4.52
C GLU A 22 5.80 -5.82 -4.06
N ILE A 23 4.69 -5.87 -3.32
CA ILE A 23 4.10 -4.66 -2.71
C ILE A 23 4.91 -4.24 -1.47
N LEU A 24 5.34 -5.21 -0.68
CA LEU A 24 6.06 -4.99 0.59
C LEU A 24 7.51 -4.55 0.41
N ASP A 25 8.11 -4.78 -0.76
CA ASP A 25 9.53 -4.52 -1.02
C ASP A 25 9.89 -3.04 -1.11
N SER A 26 8.90 -2.16 -1.33
CA SER A 26 9.13 -0.74 -1.55
C SER A 26 8.31 0.12 -0.57
N PRO A 27 8.99 0.96 0.23
CA PRO A 27 8.32 1.97 1.05
C PRO A 27 7.46 2.93 0.21
N ILE A 28 7.85 3.20 -1.05
CA ILE A 28 7.10 4.11 -1.93
C ILE A 28 5.78 3.47 -2.37
N LYS A 29 5.76 2.17 -2.66
CA LYS A 29 4.50 1.44 -2.94
C LYS A 29 3.54 1.51 -1.76
N TRP A 30 4.06 1.37 -0.55
CA TRP A 30 3.28 1.54 0.67
C TRP A 30 2.73 2.95 0.85
N ASP A 31 3.57 3.98 0.68
CA ASP A 31 3.16 5.39 0.74
C ASP A 31 2.03 5.67 -0.27
N LEU A 32 2.16 5.15 -1.50
CA LEU A 32 1.14 5.26 -2.55
C LEU A 32 -0.17 4.56 -2.18
N LEU A 33 -0.08 3.31 -1.71
CA LEU A 33 -1.24 2.55 -1.28
C LEU A 33 -1.99 3.24 -0.13
N ASN A 34 -1.25 3.75 0.85
CA ASN A 34 -1.81 4.44 2.01
C ASN A 34 -2.50 5.74 1.58
N PHE A 35 -1.87 6.51 0.69
CA PHE A 35 -2.47 7.70 0.09
C PHE A 35 -3.82 7.38 -0.58
N TYR A 36 -3.86 6.35 -1.43
CA TYR A 36 -5.07 5.99 -2.16
C TYR A 36 -6.17 5.37 -1.30
N GLN A 37 -5.80 4.67 -0.22
CA GLN A 37 -6.77 4.15 0.74
C GLN A 37 -7.44 5.27 1.53
N THR A 38 -6.69 6.31 1.89
CA THR A 38 -7.22 7.49 2.60
C THR A 38 -7.92 8.48 1.68
N ASN A 39 -7.58 8.47 0.38
CA ASN A 39 -8.18 9.34 -0.64
C ASN A 39 -8.78 8.51 -1.78
N PRO A 40 -9.88 7.78 -1.53
CA PRO A 40 -10.54 6.99 -2.56
C PRO A 40 -11.02 7.91 -3.69
N PHE A 41 -10.96 7.41 -4.93
CA PHE A 41 -11.30 8.15 -6.16
C PHE A 41 -10.33 9.27 -6.56
N SER A 42 -9.24 9.48 -5.82
CA SER A 42 -8.21 10.43 -6.23
C SER A 42 -7.54 9.99 -7.54
N ILE A 43 -7.20 10.99 -8.36
CA ILE A 43 -6.60 10.81 -9.67
C ILE A 43 -5.40 11.77 -9.74
N HIS A 44 -4.21 11.22 -9.88
CA HIS A 44 -2.98 12.02 -9.84
C HIS A 44 -1.95 11.55 -10.85
N THR A 45 -1.12 12.48 -11.31
CA THR A 45 0.12 12.15 -12.01
C THR A 45 1.17 11.65 -11.01
N ALA A 46 2.22 10.97 -11.50
CA ALA A 46 3.37 10.61 -10.66
C ALA A 46 3.98 11.85 -9.97
N GLN A 47 4.08 12.98 -10.67
CA GLN A 47 4.54 14.24 -10.08
C GLN A 47 3.62 14.74 -8.96
N GLY A 48 2.30 14.67 -9.16
CA GLY A 48 1.33 15.07 -8.14
C GLY A 48 1.44 14.19 -6.89
N LEU A 49 1.52 12.88 -7.08
CA LEU A 49 1.72 11.91 -5.99
C LEU A 49 3.02 12.20 -5.24
N ALA A 50 4.13 12.37 -5.96
CA ALA A 50 5.45 12.63 -5.39
C ALA A 50 5.47 13.86 -4.48
N ASN A 51 4.78 14.94 -4.88
CA ASN A 51 4.66 16.13 -4.06
C ASN A 51 3.87 15.87 -2.76
N ILE A 52 2.86 15.00 -2.80
CA ILE A 52 2.02 14.66 -1.64
C ILE A 52 2.79 13.76 -0.67
N ILE A 53 3.43 12.71 -1.18
CA ILE A 53 4.12 11.71 -0.33
C ILE A 53 5.57 12.08 -0.02
N GLY A 54 6.07 13.21 -0.53
CA GLY A 54 7.41 13.72 -0.24
C GLY A 54 8.54 12.85 -0.82
N ARG A 55 8.34 12.28 -2.01
CA ARG A 55 9.29 11.37 -2.69
C ARG A 55 9.76 11.95 -4.03
N SER A 56 10.77 11.33 -4.65
CA SER A 56 11.22 11.72 -5.99
C SER A 56 10.16 11.37 -7.05
N PRO A 57 9.78 12.29 -7.95
CA PRO A 57 8.84 12.03 -9.04
C PRO A 57 9.24 10.85 -9.93
N ASP A 58 10.52 10.66 -10.16
CA ASP A 58 11.04 9.58 -11.01
C ASP A 58 10.91 8.21 -10.32
N GLN A 59 11.15 8.16 -9.01
CA GLN A 59 10.94 6.94 -8.23
C GLN A 59 9.44 6.62 -8.11
N VAL A 60 8.62 7.64 -7.80
CA VAL A 60 7.17 7.47 -7.72
C VAL A 60 6.58 7.01 -9.05
N PHE A 61 7.10 7.51 -10.17
CA PHE A 61 6.69 7.03 -11.48
C PHE A 61 6.97 5.54 -11.66
N ILE A 62 8.19 5.07 -11.40
CA ILE A 62 8.57 3.65 -11.52
C ILE A 62 7.65 2.78 -10.65
N GLU A 63 7.47 3.16 -9.40
CA GLU A 63 6.70 2.38 -8.42
C GLU A 63 5.20 2.37 -8.77
N ALA A 64 4.65 3.50 -9.25
CA ALA A 64 3.28 3.57 -9.72
C ALA A 64 3.06 2.73 -11.00
N GLU A 65 4.05 2.64 -11.87
CA GLU A 65 4.02 1.78 -13.06
C GLU A 65 4.04 0.29 -12.70
N GLU A 66 4.85 -0.10 -11.72
CA GLU A 66 4.86 -1.47 -11.19
C GLU A 66 3.51 -1.82 -10.57
N LEU A 67 2.96 -0.96 -9.71
CA LEU A 67 1.62 -1.15 -9.15
C LEU A 67 0.53 -1.20 -10.23
N ALA A 68 0.65 -0.40 -11.30
CA ALA A 68 -0.29 -0.46 -12.42
C ALA A 68 -0.18 -1.80 -13.19
N SER A 69 1.05 -2.28 -13.40
CA SER A 69 1.32 -3.57 -14.05
C SER A 69 0.80 -4.74 -13.20
N ALA A 70 0.87 -4.61 -11.88
CA ALA A 70 0.33 -5.53 -10.90
C ALA A 70 -1.22 -5.46 -10.74
N SER A 71 -1.91 -4.63 -11.53
CA SER A 71 -3.36 -4.40 -11.42
C SER A 71 -3.82 -3.91 -10.05
N VAL A 72 -2.94 -3.18 -9.34
CA VAL A 72 -3.24 -2.43 -8.12
C VAL A 72 -3.76 -1.04 -8.48
N LEU A 73 -3.04 -0.36 -9.37
CA LEU A 73 -3.45 0.93 -9.93
C LEU A 73 -3.96 0.76 -11.35
N LYS A 74 -4.78 1.71 -11.78
CA LYS A 74 -5.19 1.84 -13.17
C LYS A 74 -4.54 3.08 -13.77
N ARG A 75 -3.93 2.89 -14.93
CA ARG A 75 -3.44 4.00 -15.74
C ARG A 75 -4.60 4.56 -16.56
N ILE A 76 -4.94 5.82 -16.34
CA ILE A 76 -6.06 6.48 -17.02
C ILE A 76 -5.63 7.08 -18.36
N SER A 77 -4.42 7.63 -18.44
CA SER A 77 -3.87 8.21 -19.66
C SER A 77 -2.36 8.03 -19.74
N ARG A 78 -1.82 7.93 -20.95
CA ARG A 78 -0.40 7.87 -21.27
C ARG A 78 0.02 9.14 -22.01
N ASN A 79 0.02 10.27 -21.32
CA ASN A 79 0.54 11.52 -21.87
C ASN A 79 2.09 11.53 -21.70
N GLY A 80 2.80 10.65 -22.41
CA GLY A 80 4.26 10.50 -22.28
C GLY A 80 4.75 10.00 -20.91
N ASP A 81 6.07 9.81 -20.82
CA ASP A 81 6.71 8.98 -19.78
C ASP A 81 6.61 9.52 -18.35
N LYS A 82 6.24 10.79 -18.12
CA LYS A 82 6.14 11.37 -16.76
C LYS A 82 4.81 12.06 -16.44
N SER A 83 3.88 12.09 -17.38
CA SER A 83 2.53 12.65 -17.14
C SER A 83 1.42 11.61 -17.25
N SER A 84 1.79 10.33 -17.10
CA SER A 84 0.83 9.26 -16.85
C SER A 84 0.01 9.58 -15.60
N ILE A 85 -1.29 9.34 -15.70
CA ILE A 85 -2.28 9.61 -14.66
C ILE A 85 -2.74 8.27 -14.08
N TYR A 86 -2.76 8.17 -12.76
CA TYR A 86 -3.11 6.96 -12.02
C TYR A 86 -4.32 7.18 -11.13
N SER A 87 -5.15 6.14 -11.05
CA SER A 87 -6.22 6.01 -10.06
C SER A 87 -6.14 4.68 -9.35
N TYR A 88 -6.70 4.64 -8.15
CA TYR A 88 -6.82 3.41 -7.37
C TYR A 88 -8.05 2.62 -7.80
N GLU A 89 -7.80 1.54 -8.55
CA GLU A 89 -8.84 0.60 -9.00
C GLU A 89 -8.26 -0.83 -9.01
N PRO A 90 -7.93 -1.38 -7.83
CA PRO A 90 -7.31 -2.69 -7.75
C PRO A 90 -8.28 -3.78 -8.21
N ALA A 91 -7.75 -4.78 -8.93
CA ALA A 91 -8.54 -5.96 -9.28
C ALA A 91 -9.07 -6.65 -7.99
N ALA A 92 -10.26 -7.24 -8.04
CA ALA A 92 -10.94 -7.75 -6.83
C ALA A 92 -10.10 -8.69 -5.94
N LYS A 93 -9.26 -9.54 -6.57
CA LYS A 93 -8.32 -10.43 -5.85
C LYS A 93 -7.20 -9.65 -5.16
N VAL A 94 -6.70 -8.60 -5.79
CA VAL A 94 -5.63 -7.72 -5.28
C VAL A 94 -6.16 -6.81 -4.19
N ALA A 95 -7.37 -6.28 -4.33
CA ALA A 95 -8.02 -5.45 -3.32
C ALA A 95 -8.14 -6.20 -1.97
N SER A 96 -8.48 -7.49 -2.02
CA SER A 96 -8.55 -8.34 -0.83
C SER A 96 -7.17 -8.53 -0.16
N LEU A 97 -6.11 -8.65 -0.96
CA LEU A 97 -4.74 -8.74 -0.47
C LEU A 97 -4.30 -7.43 0.20
N ILE A 98 -4.49 -6.29 -0.48
CA ILE A 98 -4.13 -4.96 0.05
C ILE A 98 -4.81 -4.73 1.38
N LYS A 99 -6.12 -5.02 1.46
CA LYS A 99 -6.88 -4.91 2.71
C LYS A 99 -6.23 -5.71 3.85
N ILE A 100 -5.80 -6.94 3.58
CA ILE A 100 -5.14 -7.79 4.59
C ILE A 100 -3.79 -7.22 5.00
N LEU A 101 -3.00 -6.72 4.04
CA LEU A 101 -1.71 -6.10 4.33
C LEU A 101 -1.89 -4.91 5.28
N PHE A 102 -2.89 -4.04 5.03
CA PHE A 102 -3.19 -2.94 5.93
C PHE A 102 -3.74 -3.37 7.30
N GLU A 103 -4.62 -4.39 7.34
CA GLU A 103 -5.10 -4.92 8.62
C GLU A 103 -3.95 -5.47 9.46
N LEU A 104 -3.00 -6.20 8.86
CA LEU A 104 -1.80 -6.71 9.55
C LEU A 104 -0.86 -5.59 9.99
N HIS A 105 -0.63 -4.60 9.12
CA HIS A 105 0.23 -3.46 9.44
C HIS A 105 -0.33 -2.63 10.61
N ASN A 106 -1.64 -2.40 10.64
CA ASN A 106 -2.29 -1.69 11.74
C ASN A 106 -2.28 -2.51 13.04
N GLU A 107 -2.48 -3.84 12.98
CA GLU A 107 -2.36 -4.71 14.16
C GLU A 107 -0.94 -4.63 14.78
N GLU A 108 0.10 -4.54 13.96
CA GLU A 108 1.49 -4.35 14.41
C GLU A 108 1.69 -2.98 15.08
N HIS A 109 1.22 -1.90 14.46
CA HIS A 109 1.29 -0.55 15.02
C HIS A 109 0.58 -0.45 16.39
N ASP A 110 -0.62 -1.01 16.51
CA ASP A 110 -1.37 -1.04 17.77
C ASP A 110 -0.61 -1.76 18.90
N LEU A 111 0.19 -2.78 18.56
CA LEU A 111 1.01 -3.50 19.54
C LEU A 111 2.23 -2.67 19.95
N LEU A 112 2.88 -1.99 19.01
CA LEU A 112 4.01 -1.11 19.29
C LEU A 112 3.59 0.05 20.20
N ASP A 113 2.46 0.70 19.91
CA ASP A 113 1.93 1.79 20.74
C ASP A 113 1.65 1.34 22.18
N LYS A 114 1.11 0.12 22.36
CA LYS A 114 0.89 -0.46 23.69
C LYS A 114 2.19 -0.73 24.42
N LEU A 115 3.21 -1.24 23.73
CA LEU A 115 4.52 -1.48 24.31
C LEU A 115 5.19 -0.16 24.75
N GLU A 116 5.12 0.87 23.91
CA GLU A 116 5.63 2.20 24.27
C GLU A 116 4.94 2.77 25.50
N GLN A 117 3.62 2.62 25.60
CA GLN A 117 2.87 3.06 26.77
C GLN A 117 3.29 2.30 28.05
N LEU A 118 3.44 0.97 27.96
CA LEU A 118 3.90 0.16 29.09
C LEU A 118 5.31 0.53 29.54
N ILE A 119 6.21 0.84 28.60
CA ILE A 119 7.56 1.31 28.92
C ILE A 119 7.50 2.65 29.65
N LYS A 120 6.72 3.62 29.14
CA LYS A 120 6.53 4.93 29.81
C LYS A 120 5.95 4.77 31.21
N ASP A 121 4.97 3.90 31.39
CA ASP A 121 4.34 3.64 32.69
C ASP A 121 5.30 2.96 33.68
N SER A 122 6.26 2.18 33.19
CA SER A 122 7.29 1.54 34.02
C SER A 122 8.42 2.48 34.44
N GLN A 123 8.74 3.49 33.62
CA GLN A 123 9.77 4.49 33.91
C GLN A 123 9.30 5.62 34.84
N ASN A 124 7.98 5.80 34.95
CA ASN A 124 7.34 6.78 35.84
C ASN A 124 6.94 6.19 37.21
N ARG A 125 7.40 4.98 37.54
CA ARG A 125 7.24 4.32 38.85
C ARG A 125 8.59 4.24 39.56
#